data_AF-A0A3D5SFU7-F1
#
_entry.id   AF-A0A3D5SFU7-F1
#
_cell.length_a   1.000
_cell.length_b   1.000
_cell.length_c   1.000
_cell.angle_alpha   90.00
_cell.angle_beta   90.00
_cell.angle_gamma   90.00
#
_symmetry.space_group_name_H-M   'P 1'
#
loop_
_entity.id
_entity.type
_entity.pdbx_description
1 polymer ?
#
loop_
_entity_poly.entity_id
_entity_poly.type
_entity_poly.pdbx_seq_one_letter_code
_entity_poly.pdbx_strand_id
1 'polypeptide(L)'
;MTSEEFLQKVQTHTKSFAKAVSTDEGDWIIKGFIDISRRIYTISVDTKIVSKVLELLLFPMFVEFAKEHDLRVELCPQQNFYPDLTFVHEGSGNKFAVDIKSTNRVDSTDVNGMTLGAFTGYFRNRDSNKNTLYPYSSFNGHFVLGVIYSKCDEVADERAQFALEDLAAIPSVIRDFQFFAQPKYRIASSRPGSGNTKNIGSVVKIEQLVNGDLLKRIQNEFVHVHSPAEVPGNKN
;
A
#
# COMPACT_ATOMS: atom_id res chain seq x y z
N MET A 1 23.37 3.25 4.94
CA MET A 1 22.39 2.86 3.91
C MET A 1 21.86 4.10 3.19
N THR A 2 21.86 4.09 1.85
CA THR A 2 21.23 5.11 0.99
C THR A 2 19.76 4.77 0.70
N SER A 3 19.01 5.73 0.13
CA SER A 3 17.59 5.51 -0.22
C SER A 3 17.39 4.48 -1.34
N GLU A 4 18.34 4.38 -2.27
CA GLU A 4 18.30 3.38 -3.35
C GLU A 4 18.59 1.98 -2.80
N GLU A 5 19.61 1.85 -1.93
CA GLU A 5 19.90 0.59 -1.24
C GLU A 5 18.71 0.11 -0.39
N PHE A 6 18.08 1.02 0.35
CA PHE A 6 16.89 0.72 1.14
C PHE A 6 15.75 0.22 0.24
N LEU A 7 15.46 0.91 -0.87
CA LEU A 7 14.43 0.51 -1.82
C LEU A 7 14.67 -0.90 -2.37
N GLN A 8 15.89 -1.19 -2.82
CA GLN A 8 16.25 -2.50 -3.38
C GLN A 8 16.09 -3.62 -2.34
N LYS A 9 16.46 -3.37 -1.08
CA LYS A 9 16.25 -4.31 0.02
C LYS A 9 14.77 -4.58 0.26
N VAL A 10 13.95 -3.54 0.40
CA VAL A 10 12.49 -3.70 0.59
C VAL A 10 11.87 -4.44 -0.59
N GLN A 11 12.19 -4.06 -1.84
CA GLN A 11 11.68 -4.73 -3.04
C GLN A 11 12.06 -6.22 -3.07
N THR A 12 13.28 -6.57 -2.66
CA THR A 12 13.69 -7.97 -2.54
C THR A 12 12.84 -8.70 -1.49
N HIS A 13 12.64 -8.07 -0.35
CA HIS A 13 11.88 -8.64 0.76
C HIS A 13 10.37 -8.76 0.45
N THR A 14 9.79 -7.88 -0.38
CA THR A 14 8.36 -8.01 -0.78
C THR A 14 8.03 -9.32 -1.50
N LYS A 15 9.02 -10.02 -2.07
CA LYS A 15 8.83 -11.32 -2.73
C LYS A 15 8.41 -12.43 -1.75
N SER A 16 8.69 -12.29 -0.45
CA SER A 16 8.27 -13.25 0.58
C SER A 16 6.92 -12.89 1.22
N PHE A 17 6.43 -11.66 1.06
CA PHE A 17 5.24 -11.16 1.77
C PHE A 17 3.96 -11.87 1.37
N ALA A 18 3.80 -12.23 0.09
CA ALA A 18 2.64 -12.98 -0.36
C ALA A 18 2.48 -14.29 0.41
N LYS A 19 3.57 -15.03 0.61
CA LYS A 19 3.57 -16.31 1.35
C LYS A 19 3.22 -16.16 2.84
N ALA A 20 3.41 -14.97 3.41
CA ALA A 20 3.08 -14.71 4.81
C ALA A 20 1.61 -14.34 5.02
N VAL A 21 0.89 -14.00 3.95
CA VAL A 21 -0.52 -13.60 4.03
C VAL A 21 -1.46 -14.51 3.25
N SER A 22 -0.96 -15.39 2.38
CA SER A 22 -1.78 -16.31 1.61
C SER A 22 -1.40 -17.78 1.78
N THR A 23 -2.38 -18.67 1.56
CA THR A 23 -2.13 -20.10 1.36
C THR A 23 -1.45 -20.34 0.01
N ASP A 24 -1.06 -21.59 -0.25
CA ASP A 24 -0.46 -21.99 -1.53
C ASP A 24 -1.44 -21.84 -2.71
N GLU A 25 -2.75 -21.86 -2.44
CA GLU A 25 -3.83 -21.63 -3.41
C GLU A 25 -4.11 -20.13 -3.66
N GLY A 26 -3.37 -19.23 -3.00
CA GLY A 26 -3.51 -17.77 -3.12
C GLY A 26 -4.61 -17.16 -2.25
N ASP A 27 -5.25 -17.98 -1.42
CA ASP A 27 -6.34 -17.60 -0.52
C ASP A 27 -5.81 -16.86 0.71
N TRP A 28 -6.56 -15.90 1.25
CA TRP A 28 -6.14 -15.21 2.46
C TRP A 28 -6.14 -16.13 3.68
N ILE A 29 -5.07 -16.07 4.48
CA ILE A 29 -4.94 -16.89 5.69
C ILE A 29 -5.89 -16.44 6.82
N ILE A 30 -6.38 -15.21 6.77
CA ILE A 30 -7.36 -14.71 7.74
C ILE A 30 -8.77 -15.03 7.28
N LYS A 31 -9.47 -15.80 8.10
CA LYS A 31 -10.86 -16.23 7.86
C LYS A 31 -11.90 -15.45 8.67
N GLY A 32 -11.46 -14.75 9.71
CA GLY A 32 -12.34 -14.02 10.61
C GLY A 32 -11.65 -13.62 11.91
N PHE A 33 -12.44 -13.10 12.85
CA PHE A 33 -12.03 -12.81 14.22
C PHE A 33 -12.55 -13.90 15.14
N ILE A 34 -11.77 -14.28 16.15
CA ILE A 34 -12.18 -15.29 17.13
C ILE A 34 -12.38 -14.65 18.51
N ASP A 35 -13.43 -15.05 19.22
CA ASP A 35 -13.66 -14.62 20.61
C ASP A 35 -13.17 -15.65 21.64
N ILE A 36 -13.25 -15.27 22.93
CA ILE A 36 -12.86 -16.14 24.05
C ILE A 36 -13.73 -17.41 24.18
N SER A 37 -14.90 -17.43 23.55
CA SER A 37 -15.79 -18.60 23.47
C SER A 37 -15.49 -19.48 22.25
N ARG A 38 -14.41 -19.19 21.52
CA ARG A 38 -13.97 -19.87 20.29
C ARG A 38 -14.97 -19.79 19.15
N ARG A 39 -15.76 -18.72 19.08
CA ARG A 39 -16.62 -18.43 17.92
C ARG A 39 -15.85 -17.60 16.92
N ILE A 40 -15.91 -17.99 15.66
CA ILE A 40 -15.31 -17.24 14.56
C ILE A 40 -16.38 -16.37 13.91
N TYR A 41 -16.12 -15.07 13.84
CA TYR A 41 -16.91 -14.07 13.14
C TYR A 41 -16.24 -13.78 11.81
N THR A 42 -16.97 -13.95 10.71
CA THR A 42 -16.43 -13.66 9.38
C THR A 42 -15.98 -12.20 9.26
N ILE A 43 -15.01 -11.97 8.38
CA ILE A 43 -14.45 -10.65 8.10
C ILE A 43 -15.11 -10.05 6.86
N SER A 44 -15.42 -8.75 6.89
CA SER A 44 -16.00 -8.04 5.74
C SER A 44 -14.97 -7.80 4.63
N VAL A 45 -15.46 -7.64 3.39
CA VAL A 45 -14.68 -7.12 2.24
C VAL A 45 -14.40 -5.61 2.33
N ASP A 46 -14.85 -4.94 3.40
CA ASP A 46 -14.57 -3.52 3.65
C ASP A 46 -13.06 -3.25 3.62
N THR A 47 -12.66 -2.29 2.79
CA THR A 47 -11.25 -2.04 2.50
C THR A 47 -10.49 -1.50 3.70
N LYS A 48 -11.14 -0.85 4.67
CA LYS A 48 -10.49 -0.37 5.90
C LYS A 48 -10.16 -1.52 6.83
N ILE A 49 -11.09 -2.47 6.98
CA ILE A 49 -10.85 -3.70 7.76
C ILE A 49 -9.73 -4.51 7.13
N VAL A 50 -9.82 -4.80 5.83
CA VAL A 50 -8.78 -5.53 5.08
C VAL A 50 -7.43 -4.83 5.20
N SER A 51 -7.37 -3.52 4.97
CA SER A 51 -6.11 -2.76 5.06
C SER A 51 -5.47 -2.88 6.43
N LYS A 52 -6.27 -2.77 7.51
CA LYS A 52 -5.71 -2.82 8.86
C LYS A 52 -5.22 -4.21 9.23
N VAL A 53 -5.92 -5.26 8.83
CA VAL A 53 -5.47 -6.63 9.09
C VAL A 53 -4.19 -6.94 8.31
N LEU A 54 -4.11 -6.54 7.03
CA LEU A 54 -2.86 -6.68 6.25
C LEU A 54 -1.68 -5.95 6.90
N GLU A 55 -1.89 -4.73 7.37
CA GLU A 55 -0.87 -3.96 8.10
C GLU A 55 -0.34 -4.74 9.32
N LEU A 56 -1.24 -5.28 10.14
CA LEU A 56 -0.90 -6.04 11.35
C LEU A 56 -0.15 -7.34 11.03
N LEU A 57 -0.53 -8.05 9.96
CA LEU A 57 0.13 -9.27 9.52
C LEU A 57 1.59 -9.02 9.07
N LEU A 58 1.87 -7.84 8.52
CA LEU A 58 3.19 -7.52 7.98
C LEU A 58 4.16 -6.98 9.04
N PHE A 59 3.67 -6.55 10.22
CA PHE A 59 4.52 -6.01 11.28
C PHE A 59 5.66 -6.94 11.73
N PRO A 60 5.43 -8.25 11.98
CA PRO A 60 6.52 -9.17 12.30
C PRO A 60 7.59 -9.20 11.20
N MET A 61 7.18 -9.18 9.94
CA MET A 61 8.09 -9.19 8.79
C MET A 61 8.93 -7.91 8.72
N PHE A 62 8.36 -6.75 9.06
CA PHE A 62 9.13 -5.51 9.13
C PHE A 62 10.16 -5.51 10.26
N VAL A 63 9.82 -6.12 11.39
CA VAL A 63 10.77 -6.28 12.50
C VAL A 63 11.93 -7.19 12.09
N GLU A 64 11.66 -8.28 11.38
CA GLU A 64 12.69 -9.16 10.83
C GLU A 64 13.55 -8.47 9.78
N PHE A 65 12.93 -7.80 8.81
CA PHE A 65 13.61 -6.98 7.81
C PHE A 65 14.53 -5.94 8.45
N ALA A 66 14.06 -5.28 9.52
CA ALA A 66 14.84 -4.28 10.22
C ALA A 66 16.11 -4.89 10.82
N LYS A 67 15.96 -6.01 11.54
CA LYS A 67 17.08 -6.75 12.14
C LYS A 67 18.09 -7.24 11.09
N GLU A 68 17.62 -7.77 9.97
CA GLU A 68 18.47 -8.31 8.90
C GLU A 68 19.37 -7.25 8.24
N HIS A 69 18.97 -5.97 8.29
CA HIS A 69 19.63 -4.90 7.56
C HIS A 69 20.17 -3.76 8.43
N ASP A 70 20.38 -4.02 9.72
CA ASP A 70 20.92 -3.04 10.69
C ASP A 70 20.06 -1.76 10.75
N LEU A 71 18.74 -1.97 10.79
CA LEU A 71 17.74 -0.93 10.94
C LEU A 71 16.99 -1.12 12.26
N ARG A 72 16.58 0.00 12.85
CA ARG A 72 15.50 0.05 13.84
C ARG A 72 14.20 0.45 13.16
N VAL A 73 13.10 -0.19 13.53
CA VAL A 73 11.76 0.18 13.08
C VAL A 73 10.98 0.85 14.21
N GLU A 74 10.38 1.99 13.90
CA GLU A 74 9.47 2.73 14.78
C GLU A 74 8.07 2.70 14.15
N LEU A 75 7.10 2.14 14.87
CA LEU A 75 5.68 2.27 14.53
C LEU A 75 5.18 3.63 14.98
N CYS A 76 4.36 4.30 14.18
CA CYS A 76 3.77 5.56 14.64
C CYS A 76 2.68 5.31 15.70
N PRO A 77 2.85 5.81 16.95
CA PRO A 77 1.91 5.51 18.03
C PRO A 77 0.63 6.35 17.96
N GLN A 78 0.61 7.42 17.15
CA GLN A 78 -0.49 8.37 17.08
C GLN A 78 -1.33 8.14 15.82
N GLN A 79 -2.65 8.13 15.99
CA GLN A 79 -3.59 8.06 14.88
C GLN A 79 -3.41 9.29 13.96
N ASN A 80 -3.50 9.09 12.65
CA ASN A 80 -3.40 10.15 11.63
C ASN A 80 -2.01 10.85 11.57
N PHE A 81 -0.95 10.15 11.96
CA PHE A 81 0.42 10.61 11.77
C PHE A 81 1.11 9.86 10.64
N TYR A 82 1.95 10.59 9.91
CA TYR A 82 2.83 10.05 8.89
C TYR A 82 4.23 9.74 9.47
N PRO A 83 4.96 8.74 8.97
CA PRO A 83 4.48 7.57 8.19
C PRO A 83 3.91 6.46 9.07
N ASP A 84 3.37 5.41 8.46
CA ASP A 84 2.98 4.18 9.18
C ASP A 84 4.21 3.55 9.90
N LEU A 85 5.35 3.48 9.20
CA LEU A 85 6.63 2.97 9.69
C LEU A 85 7.77 3.95 9.43
N THR A 86 8.65 4.13 10.42
CA THR A 86 9.96 4.76 10.21
C THR A 86 11.07 3.75 10.42
N PHE A 87 11.87 3.51 9.40
CA PHE A 87 13.12 2.75 9.52
C PHE A 87 14.30 3.71 9.72
N VAL A 88 15.16 3.41 10.68
CA VAL A 88 16.37 4.19 10.98
C VAL A 88 17.57 3.27 10.87
N HIS A 89 18.50 3.59 9.98
CA HIS A 89 19.74 2.82 9.84
C HIS A 89 20.70 3.14 10.99
N GLU A 90 21.12 2.13 11.76
CA GLU A 90 21.88 2.33 12.99
C GLU A 90 23.24 2.98 12.70
N GLY A 91 23.97 2.49 11.70
CA GLY A 91 25.31 3.02 11.39
C GLY A 91 25.34 4.45 10.82
N SER A 92 24.24 4.98 10.27
CA SER A 92 24.25 6.32 9.62
C SER A 92 23.18 7.28 10.12
N GLY A 93 22.22 6.83 10.92
CA GLY A 93 21.08 7.64 11.39
C GLY A 93 20.08 8.05 10.30
N ASN A 94 20.25 7.57 9.06
CA ASN A 94 19.36 7.87 7.94
C ASN A 94 17.97 7.30 8.21
N LYS A 95 16.94 8.08 7.87
CA LYS A 95 15.54 7.75 8.14
C LYS A 95 14.78 7.50 6.85
N PHE A 96 14.01 6.42 6.81
CA PHE A 96 13.18 6.05 5.68
C PHE A 96 11.73 5.92 6.15
N ALA A 97 10.87 6.73 5.56
CA ALA A 97 9.44 6.71 5.84
C ALA A 97 8.76 5.71 4.91
N VAL A 98 7.98 4.78 5.47
CA VAL A 98 7.25 3.77 4.71
C VAL A 98 5.78 3.81 5.10
N ASP A 99 4.92 4.12 4.13
CA ASP A 99 3.47 3.95 4.26
C ASP A 99 3.07 2.58 3.72
N ILE A 100 2.22 1.87 4.45
CA ILE A 100 1.58 0.64 3.98
C ILE A 100 0.27 1.05 3.32
N LYS A 101 0.06 0.61 2.08
CA LYS A 101 -1.14 0.94 1.31
C LYS A 101 -1.69 -0.31 0.66
N SER A 102 -3.00 -0.42 0.59
CA SER A 102 -3.67 -1.52 -0.08
C SER A 102 -4.64 -0.99 -1.13
N THR A 103 -4.88 -1.77 -2.17
CA THR A 103 -5.88 -1.50 -3.20
C THR A 103 -6.37 -2.81 -3.78
N ASN A 104 -7.61 -2.85 -4.25
CA ASN A 104 -8.18 -4.00 -4.91
C ASN A 104 -8.17 -3.83 -6.43
N ARG A 105 -7.98 -4.95 -7.13
CA ARG A 105 -8.13 -5.02 -8.59
C ARG A 105 -9.54 -4.64 -9.01
N VAL A 106 -9.62 -3.95 -10.14
CA VAL A 106 -10.84 -3.73 -10.93
C VAL A 106 -10.91 -4.81 -12.01
N ASP A 107 -9.77 -5.04 -12.67
CA ASP A 107 -9.57 -6.08 -13.67
C ASP A 107 -8.11 -6.58 -13.63
N SER A 108 -7.68 -7.29 -14.67
CA SER A 108 -6.33 -7.83 -14.78
C SER A 108 -5.23 -6.78 -14.93
N THR A 109 -5.58 -5.53 -15.23
CA THR A 109 -4.65 -4.43 -15.55
C THR A 109 -4.79 -3.22 -14.64
N ASP A 110 -5.98 -2.97 -14.10
CA ASP A 110 -6.31 -1.78 -13.30
C ASP A 110 -6.69 -2.11 -11.84
N VAL A 111 -6.45 -1.14 -10.96
CA VAL A 111 -6.89 -1.12 -9.56
C VAL A 111 -7.77 0.10 -9.28
N ASN A 112 -8.47 0.11 -8.15
CA ASN A 112 -9.26 1.28 -7.72
C ASN A 112 -8.40 2.51 -7.32
N GLY A 113 -7.07 2.36 -7.30
CA GLY A 113 -6.13 3.37 -6.84
C GLY A 113 -6.00 3.38 -5.31
N MET A 114 -5.11 4.23 -4.81
CA MET A 114 -4.87 4.40 -3.37
C MET A 114 -4.55 5.86 -3.05
N THR A 115 -4.80 6.23 -1.79
CA THR A 115 -4.37 7.54 -1.28
C THR A 115 -2.92 7.45 -0.81
N LEU A 116 -2.10 8.42 -1.19
CA LEU A 116 -0.67 8.49 -0.87
C LEU A 116 -0.39 9.55 0.20
N GLY A 117 -1.34 9.79 1.10
CA GLY A 117 -1.26 10.82 2.14
C GLY A 117 -1.57 12.23 1.64
N ALA A 118 -1.56 13.18 2.57
CA ALA A 118 -1.98 14.56 2.32
C ALA A 118 -0.97 15.34 1.48
N PHE A 119 -1.44 16.22 0.59
CA PHE A 119 -0.60 17.22 -0.10
C PHE A 119 -0.57 18.59 0.61
N THR A 120 -1.13 18.67 1.81
CA THR A 120 -1.14 19.83 2.71
C THR A 120 -0.39 19.49 4.00
N GLY A 121 -0.37 20.39 4.99
CA GLY A 121 0.24 20.10 6.31
C GLY A 121 1.74 19.84 6.22
N TYR A 122 2.20 18.72 6.78
CA TYR A 122 3.62 18.31 6.80
C TYR A 122 4.24 18.23 5.40
N PHE A 123 3.45 17.96 4.35
CA PHE A 123 3.97 17.87 2.99
C PHE A 123 4.41 19.23 2.45
N ARG A 124 3.72 20.31 2.83
CA ARG A 124 4.06 21.69 2.43
C ARG A 124 4.97 22.37 3.45
N ASN A 125 4.72 22.17 4.74
CA ASN A 125 5.56 22.66 5.82
C ASN A 125 6.49 21.54 6.30
N ARG A 126 7.56 21.31 5.53
CA ARG A 126 8.40 20.12 5.67
C ARG A 126 9.19 20.04 6.98
N ASP A 127 9.36 21.17 7.65
CA ASP A 127 10.06 21.23 8.95
C ASP A 127 9.10 21.09 10.14
N SER A 128 7.79 20.95 9.89
CA SER A 128 6.79 20.75 10.93
C SER A 128 6.73 19.30 11.40
N ASN A 129 6.53 19.12 12.70
CA ASN A 129 6.16 17.83 13.31
C ASN A 129 4.64 17.65 13.46
N LYS A 130 3.83 18.53 12.87
CA LYS A 130 2.38 18.41 12.94
C LYS A 130 1.93 17.24 12.06
N ASN A 131 1.33 16.22 12.68
CA ASN A 131 0.86 15.00 12.01
C ASN A 131 1.97 14.19 11.33
N THR A 132 3.20 14.26 11.83
CA THR A 132 4.32 13.45 11.36
C THR A 132 5.26 13.13 12.52
N LEU A 133 5.85 11.92 12.54
CA LEU A 133 6.72 11.47 13.63
C LEU A 133 8.04 12.27 13.70
N TYR A 134 8.60 12.54 12.52
CA TYR A 134 9.74 13.42 12.31
C TYR A 134 9.41 14.45 11.23
N PRO A 135 10.14 15.58 11.13
CA PRO A 135 9.91 16.54 10.05
C PRO A 135 10.00 15.83 8.71
N TYR A 136 9.10 16.14 7.78
CA TYR A 136 9.10 15.52 6.46
C TYR A 136 10.45 15.73 5.72
N SER A 137 11.15 16.84 5.97
CA SER A 137 12.49 17.12 5.45
C SER A 137 13.61 16.23 6.01
N SER A 138 13.39 15.57 7.16
CA SER A 138 14.40 14.76 7.85
C SER A 138 14.53 13.33 7.32
N PHE A 139 13.58 12.87 6.49
CA PHE A 139 13.63 11.57 5.87
C PHE A 139 14.48 11.59 4.60
N ASN A 140 15.35 10.60 4.45
CA ASN A 140 16.17 10.39 3.26
C ASN A 140 15.36 9.76 2.12
N GLY A 141 14.23 9.11 2.42
CA GLY A 141 13.35 8.52 1.42
C GLY A 141 11.92 8.34 1.93
N HIS A 142 10.96 8.49 1.02
CA HIS A 142 9.53 8.31 1.27
C HIS A 142 9.00 7.22 0.35
N PHE A 143 8.66 6.09 0.92
CA PHE A 143 8.28 4.89 0.20
C PHE A 143 6.85 4.47 0.51
N VAL A 144 6.28 3.74 -0.43
CA VAL A 144 5.01 3.06 -0.28
C VAL A 144 5.29 1.59 -0.44
N LEU A 145 4.90 0.80 0.56
CA LEU A 145 4.74 -0.62 0.44
C LEU A 145 3.28 -0.90 0.11
N GLY A 146 3.04 -1.28 -1.14
CA GLY A 146 1.71 -1.51 -1.66
C GLY A 146 1.35 -2.98 -1.70
N VAL A 147 0.08 -3.27 -1.41
CA VAL A 147 -0.54 -4.59 -1.57
C VAL A 147 -1.72 -4.49 -2.52
N ILE A 148 -1.65 -5.22 -3.63
CA ILE A 148 -2.75 -5.39 -4.58
C ILE A 148 -3.39 -6.75 -4.31
N TYR A 149 -4.71 -6.80 -4.18
CA TYR A 149 -5.47 -8.05 -3.99
C TYR A 149 -6.72 -8.08 -4.86
N SER A 150 -7.26 -9.27 -5.07
CA SER A 150 -8.58 -9.48 -5.68
C SER A 150 -9.62 -9.69 -4.57
N LYS A 151 -10.83 -9.19 -4.76
CA LYS A 151 -11.96 -9.56 -3.89
C LYS A 151 -12.51 -10.91 -4.36
N CYS A 152 -12.97 -11.74 -3.44
CA CYS A 152 -13.69 -12.96 -3.78
C CYS A 152 -15.16 -12.64 -4.10
N ASP A 153 -15.73 -13.34 -5.08
CA ASP A 153 -17.15 -13.19 -5.44
C ASP A 153 -18.07 -13.88 -4.43
N GLU A 154 -17.65 -15.07 -3.95
CA GLU A 154 -18.35 -15.82 -2.91
C GLU A 154 -17.73 -15.52 -1.54
N VAL A 155 -18.52 -14.86 -0.70
CA VAL A 155 -18.14 -14.54 0.68
C VAL A 155 -19.22 -15.03 1.64
N ALA A 156 -18.81 -15.40 2.85
CA ALA A 156 -19.75 -15.77 3.90
C ALA A 156 -20.66 -14.58 4.27
N ASP A 157 -21.91 -14.87 4.67
CA ASP A 157 -22.81 -13.88 5.25
C ASP A 157 -22.13 -13.24 6.47
N GLU A 158 -21.99 -11.91 6.48
CA GLU A 158 -21.32 -11.17 7.57
C GLU A 158 -21.98 -11.37 8.95
N ARG A 159 -23.23 -11.86 8.98
CA ARG A 159 -23.99 -12.18 10.20
C ARG A 159 -23.71 -13.59 10.72
N ALA A 160 -23.04 -14.43 9.94
CA ALA A 160 -22.75 -15.81 10.30
C ALA A 160 -21.66 -15.89 11.37
N GLN A 161 -21.78 -16.92 12.21
CA GLN A 161 -20.76 -17.33 13.15
C GLN A 161 -20.39 -18.78 12.83
N PHE A 162 -19.11 -19.09 12.91
CA PHE A 162 -18.57 -20.41 12.63
C PHE A 162 -17.93 -20.99 13.89
N ALA A 163 -17.96 -22.31 14.01
CA ALA A 163 -17.22 -23.01 15.04
C ALA A 163 -15.74 -23.12 14.62
N LEU A 164 -14.84 -23.32 15.58
CA LEU A 164 -13.40 -23.41 15.30
C LEU A 164 -13.07 -24.59 14.37
N GLU A 165 -13.85 -25.66 14.46
CA GLU A 165 -13.70 -26.87 13.65
C GLU A 165 -13.98 -26.59 12.17
N ASP A 166 -14.78 -25.55 11.87
CA ASP A 166 -15.15 -25.16 10.51
C ASP A 166 -14.16 -24.18 9.87
N LEU A 167 -13.08 -23.78 10.56
CA LEU A 167 -12.15 -22.72 10.13
C LEU A 167 -11.66 -22.89 8.69
N ALA A 168 -11.31 -24.12 8.30
CA ALA A 168 -10.81 -24.44 6.97
C ALA A 168 -11.87 -24.31 5.86
N ALA A 169 -13.16 -24.41 6.21
CA ALA A 169 -14.28 -24.30 5.27
C ALA A 169 -14.75 -22.85 5.09
N ILE A 170 -14.28 -21.91 5.90
CA ILE A 170 -14.68 -20.51 5.79
C ILE A 170 -14.08 -19.90 4.50
N PRO A 171 -14.90 -19.35 3.61
CA PRO A 171 -14.41 -18.75 2.37
C PRO A 171 -13.58 -17.50 2.65
N SER A 172 -12.49 -17.33 1.87
CA SER A 172 -11.68 -16.11 1.90
C SER A 172 -12.45 -14.93 1.31
N VAL A 173 -12.29 -13.73 1.87
CA VAL A 173 -12.90 -12.51 1.30
C VAL A 173 -12.04 -11.80 0.26
N ILE A 174 -10.74 -12.09 0.27
CA ILE A 174 -9.74 -11.57 -0.66
C ILE A 174 -8.73 -12.66 -1.01
N ARG A 175 -8.06 -12.51 -2.15
CA ARG A 175 -7.08 -13.46 -2.68
C ARG A 175 -6.07 -12.82 -3.63
N ASP A 176 -5.12 -13.61 -4.12
CA ASP A 176 -4.20 -13.29 -5.21
C ASP A 176 -3.34 -12.03 -4.96
N PHE A 177 -2.59 -12.04 -3.84
CA PHE A 177 -1.82 -10.88 -3.40
C PHE A 177 -0.60 -10.60 -4.29
N GLN A 178 -0.41 -9.33 -4.61
CA GLN A 178 0.80 -8.83 -5.27
C GLN A 178 1.36 -7.64 -4.49
N PHE A 179 2.57 -7.81 -3.98
CA PHE A 179 3.27 -6.78 -3.24
C PHE A 179 4.21 -5.98 -4.14
N PHE A 180 4.37 -4.69 -3.84
CA PHE A 180 5.35 -3.84 -4.48
C PHE A 180 5.88 -2.79 -3.50
N ALA A 181 7.08 -2.29 -3.77
CA ALA A 181 7.64 -1.16 -3.05
C ALA A 181 8.17 -0.12 -4.03
N GLN A 182 7.75 1.13 -3.86
CA GLN A 182 8.18 2.24 -4.71
C GLN A 182 8.30 3.54 -3.93
N PRO A 183 9.19 4.47 -4.33
CA PRO A 183 9.13 5.84 -3.86
C PRO A 183 7.76 6.47 -4.14
N LYS A 184 7.19 7.17 -3.15
CA LYS A 184 5.84 7.75 -3.22
C LYS A 184 5.62 8.58 -4.50
N TYR A 185 6.61 9.37 -4.90
CA TYR A 185 6.52 10.25 -6.07
C TYR A 185 6.46 9.51 -7.41
N ARG A 186 7.00 8.28 -7.50
CA ARG A 186 7.02 7.50 -8.75
C ARG A 186 5.65 6.95 -9.13
N ILE A 187 4.82 6.69 -8.13
CA ILE A 187 3.48 6.09 -8.28
C ILE A 187 2.34 7.11 -8.06
N ALA A 188 2.66 8.37 -7.79
CA ALA A 188 1.69 9.43 -7.57
C ALA A 188 1.03 9.87 -8.88
N SER A 189 -0.28 10.11 -8.84
CA SER A 189 -1.10 10.66 -9.93
C SER A 189 -1.22 12.18 -9.80
N SER A 190 -1.49 12.85 -10.92
CA SER A 190 -1.87 14.28 -10.95
C SER A 190 -3.31 14.53 -10.47
N ARG A 191 -4.12 13.47 -10.34
CA ARG A 191 -5.49 13.53 -9.84
C ARG A 191 -5.52 13.34 -8.32
N PRO A 192 -6.40 14.06 -7.60
CA PRO A 192 -6.64 13.81 -6.19
C PRO A 192 -7.06 12.36 -5.93
N GLY A 193 -6.57 11.75 -4.86
CA GLY A 193 -6.94 10.39 -4.45
C GLY A 193 -8.29 10.30 -3.74
N SER A 194 -8.89 11.44 -3.41
CA SER A 194 -10.16 11.57 -2.70
C SER A 194 -10.76 12.95 -2.90
N GLY A 195 -12.09 13.04 -3.03
CA GLY A 195 -12.78 14.32 -3.28
C GLY A 195 -12.88 15.24 -2.06
N ASN A 196 -13.03 14.67 -0.86
CA ASN A 196 -13.25 15.42 0.39
C ASN A 196 -11.96 15.67 1.18
N THR A 197 -11.03 14.72 1.14
CA THR A 197 -9.75 14.77 1.84
C THR A 197 -8.67 15.11 0.82
N LYS A 198 -7.83 16.10 1.13
CA LYS A 198 -6.80 16.64 0.24
C LYS A 198 -5.60 15.68 0.15
N ASN A 199 -5.83 14.48 -0.40
CA ASN A 199 -4.83 13.43 -0.56
C ASN A 199 -4.31 13.33 -2.00
N ILE A 200 -3.02 13.00 -2.10
CA ILE A 200 -2.38 12.60 -3.35
C ILE A 200 -2.99 11.25 -3.77
N GLY A 201 -3.41 11.11 -5.02
CA GLY A 201 -3.84 9.84 -5.58
C GLY A 201 -2.67 9.04 -6.15
N SER A 202 -2.80 7.73 -6.26
CA SER A 202 -1.88 6.90 -7.05
C SER A 202 -2.30 6.82 -8.52
N VAL A 203 -1.39 6.34 -9.37
CA VAL A 203 -1.77 5.74 -10.65
C VAL A 203 -2.64 4.49 -10.43
N VAL A 204 -3.39 4.09 -11.46
CA VAL A 204 -4.35 2.97 -11.38
C VAL A 204 -3.90 1.73 -12.15
N LYS A 205 -2.89 1.83 -13.01
CA LYS A 205 -2.35 0.68 -13.75
C LYS A 205 -1.42 -0.14 -12.86
N ILE A 206 -1.66 -1.43 -12.77
CA ILE A 206 -0.87 -2.37 -11.95
C ILE A 206 0.61 -2.30 -12.34
N GLU A 207 0.92 -2.34 -13.64
CA GLU A 207 2.30 -2.27 -14.14
C GLU A 207 3.02 -1.00 -13.67
N GLN A 208 2.33 0.15 -13.69
CA GLN A 208 2.92 1.43 -13.27
C GLN A 208 3.18 1.46 -11.76
N LEU A 209 2.31 0.86 -10.95
CA LEU A 209 2.51 0.72 -9.50
C LEU A 209 3.73 -0.18 -9.20
N VAL A 210 3.83 -1.31 -9.90
CA VAL A 210 4.89 -2.31 -9.67
C VAL A 210 6.25 -1.81 -10.13
N ASN A 211 6.32 -1.20 -11.32
CA ASN A 211 7.58 -0.77 -11.92
C ASN A 211 8.02 0.63 -11.47
N GLY A 212 7.09 1.49 -11.05
CA GLY A 212 7.41 2.87 -10.64
C GLY A 212 7.85 3.76 -11.81
N ASP A 213 7.27 3.55 -13.00
CA ASP A 213 7.69 4.15 -14.27
C ASP A 213 7.26 5.64 -14.43
N LEU A 214 7.86 6.51 -13.62
CA LEU A 214 7.59 7.95 -13.67
C LEU A 214 7.95 8.58 -15.03
N LEU A 215 9.09 8.22 -15.61
CA LEU A 215 9.59 8.83 -16.85
C LEU A 215 8.72 8.49 -18.06
N LYS A 216 8.31 7.24 -18.21
CA LYS A 216 7.37 6.83 -19.28
C LYS A 216 6.05 7.57 -19.15
N ARG A 217 5.58 7.81 -17.92
CA ARG A 217 4.37 8.59 -17.68
C ARG A 217 4.53 10.06 -18.07
N ILE A 218 5.62 10.72 -17.65
CA ILE A 218 5.91 12.10 -18.05
C ILE A 218 5.95 12.20 -19.58
N GLN A 219 6.65 11.28 -20.25
CA GLN A 219 6.72 11.25 -21.72
C GLN A 219 5.34 11.09 -22.37
N ASN A 220 4.49 10.17 -21.88
CA ASN A 220 3.14 9.98 -22.41
C ASN A 220 2.20 11.17 -22.15
N GLU A 221 2.29 11.81 -20.98
CA GLU A 221 1.54 13.04 -20.67
C GLU A 221 1.98 14.20 -21.59
N PHE A 222 3.27 14.35 -21.89
CA PHE A 222 3.77 15.34 -22.86
C PHE A 222 3.28 15.06 -24.30
N VAL A 223 3.28 13.80 -24.74
CA VAL A 223 2.79 13.44 -26.09
C VAL A 223 1.31 13.76 -26.24
N HIS A 224 0.48 13.48 -25.24
CA HIS A 224 -0.95 13.77 -25.30
C HIS A 224 -1.30 15.27 -25.22
N VAL A 225 -0.48 16.10 -24.59
CA VAL A 225 -0.67 17.56 -24.55
C VAL A 225 -0.26 18.22 -25.87
N HIS A 226 0.60 17.58 -26.66
CA HIS A 226 1.17 18.15 -27.89
C HIS A 226 0.72 17.45 -29.19
N SER A 227 -0.24 16.52 -29.15
CA SER A 227 -0.90 16.05 -30.37
C SER A 227 -1.77 17.18 -30.95
N PRO A 228 -1.55 17.61 -32.20
CA PRO A 228 -2.43 18.59 -32.85
C PRO A 228 -3.84 18.02 -32.93
N ALA A 229 -4.82 18.77 -32.45
CA ALA A 229 -6.23 18.42 -32.61
C ALA A 229 -6.52 18.20 -34.10
N GLU A 230 -7.13 17.06 -34.43
CA GLU A 230 -7.64 16.82 -35.78
C GLU A 230 -8.63 17.94 -36.10
N VAL A 231 -8.24 18.81 -37.05
CA VAL A 231 -9.12 19.83 -37.62
C VAL A 231 -10.24 19.07 -38.34
N PRO A 232 -11.53 19.26 -37.98
CA PRO A 232 -12.62 18.60 -38.67
C PRO A 232 -12.57 18.99 -40.15
N GLY A 233 -12.39 18.00 -41.01
CA GLY A 233 -12.33 18.19 -42.46
C GLY A 233 -13.58 18.91 -42.95
N ASN A 234 -13.36 20.05 -43.59
CA ASN A 234 -14.41 20.82 -44.24
C ASN A 234 -14.98 19.95 -45.38
N LYS A 235 -16.23 19.48 -45.23
CA LYS A 235 -16.94 18.80 -46.30
C LYS A 235 -17.37 19.86 -47.31
N ASN A 236 -16.73 19.85 -48.48
CA ASN A 236 -17.30 20.41 -49.70
C ASN A 236 -18.22 19.37 -50.34
#